data_AF-X1TYY6-F1
#
_entry.id   AF-X1TYY6-F1
#
_cell.length_a   1.000
_cell.length_b   1.000
_cell.length_c   1.000
_cell.angle_alpha   90.00
_cell.angle_beta   90.00
_cell.angle_gamma   90.00
#
_symmetry.space_group_name_H-M   'P 1'
#
loop_
_entity.id
_entity.type
_entity.pdbx_description
1 polymer ?
#
loop_
_entity_poly.entity_id
_entity_poly.type
_entity_poly.pdbx_seq_one_letter_code
_entity_poly.pdbx_strand_id
1 'polypeptide(L)'
;IDLSSRSWYFDWLLTAWTAFHPGSFSYYDYPDIDTLIQTHDPYTTAGKEILTTYIADWLYSYLGNVFSAYFSDDQIGESYSLQVKVFDNLTNNGFTAEEIEWVISESRMSNQLEKDLPWIDWEVDVDYVLLTDYPELYDEITSYVHEDVNGMYVEVTEGLFDYLSNELTNYFNFDAADTVLPCYFFLTNEIGFRYTGISFAGLGGMGWEILLGTQNSIFKDANPTQPRRGYSAVMIHELGHSLGLPHPHSSVYGWGSSFFQDVMNYFSFSEESFSTFNQDGLARAHFKYFFKQTKEEFEDAYQYFIDNGSPIELVGFIAEIDSDIENSVIEYANMEYIDAINSTKTALSDIEDLFYYILHPDEYTEEPLPTEETNVYFLLSILVLVPVFMLRKKKRGK
;
A
#
# COMPACT_ATOMS: atom_id res chain seq x y z
N ILE A 1 -6.57 -6.45 -21.80
CA ILE A 1 -6.68 -5.03 -22.17
C ILE A 1 -7.75 -4.91 -23.25
N ASP A 2 -8.92 -4.39 -22.91
CA ASP A 2 -9.95 -4.05 -23.90
C ASP A 2 -9.77 -2.58 -24.31
N LEU A 3 -9.10 -2.35 -25.43
CA LEU A 3 -8.80 -1.03 -25.97
C LEU A 3 -10.04 -0.28 -26.50
N SER A 4 -11.19 -0.96 -26.61
CA SER A 4 -12.47 -0.38 -27.07
C SER A 4 -13.26 0.28 -25.94
N SER A 5 -13.04 -0.13 -24.68
CA SER A 5 -13.69 0.44 -23.49
C SER A 5 -13.26 1.87 -23.12
N ARG A 6 -12.27 2.41 -23.86
CA ARG A 6 -11.60 3.69 -23.63
C ARG A 6 -12.51 4.91 -23.68
N SER A 7 -13.41 4.99 -24.67
CA SER A 7 -14.24 6.18 -24.93
C SER A 7 -15.21 6.44 -23.78
N TRP A 8 -15.92 5.42 -23.30
CA TRP A 8 -16.80 5.56 -22.13
C TRP A 8 -16.04 5.97 -20.86
N TYR A 9 -14.87 5.37 -20.62
CA TYR A 9 -14.06 5.64 -19.43
C TYR A 9 -13.57 7.09 -19.36
N PHE A 10 -13.03 7.61 -20.46
CA PHE A 10 -12.51 8.98 -20.50
C PHE A 10 -13.63 10.02 -20.52
N ASP A 11 -14.77 9.73 -21.16
CA ASP A 11 -15.96 10.59 -21.10
C ASP A 11 -16.50 10.71 -19.65
N TRP A 12 -16.47 9.62 -18.88
CA TRP A 12 -16.79 9.66 -17.46
C TRP A 12 -15.75 10.47 -16.66
N LEU A 13 -14.45 10.29 -16.93
CA LEU A 13 -13.37 11.06 -16.30
C LEU A 13 -13.53 12.57 -16.49
N LEU A 14 -13.80 13.02 -17.72
CA LEU A 14 -14.06 14.42 -18.04
C LEU A 14 -15.27 14.97 -17.28
N THR A 15 -16.26 14.10 -17.01
CA THR A 15 -17.47 14.46 -16.25
C THR A 15 -17.19 14.52 -14.74
N ALA A 16 -16.44 13.55 -14.21
CA ALA A 16 -16.16 13.43 -12.78
C ALA A 16 -15.08 14.40 -12.30
N TRP A 17 -14.13 14.77 -13.18
CA TRP A 17 -13.00 15.63 -12.86
C TRP A 17 -12.95 16.77 -13.88
N THR A 18 -13.76 17.80 -13.67
CA THR A 18 -13.91 18.92 -14.62
C THR A 18 -12.62 19.73 -14.85
N ALA A 19 -11.59 19.52 -14.02
CA ALA A 19 -10.24 20.04 -14.22
C ALA A 19 -9.50 19.35 -15.39
N PHE A 20 -9.90 18.14 -15.77
CA PHE A 20 -9.45 17.50 -17.01
C PHE A 20 -10.23 18.08 -18.17
N HIS A 21 -9.55 18.82 -19.02
CA HIS A 21 -10.11 19.34 -20.27
C HIS A 21 -9.41 18.69 -21.47
N PRO A 22 -10.06 18.68 -22.65
CA PRO A 22 -9.40 18.34 -23.90
C PRO A 22 -8.11 19.15 -24.06
N GLY A 23 -6.98 18.47 -24.30
CA GLY A 23 -5.65 19.07 -24.40
C GLY A 23 -4.81 19.08 -23.11
N SER A 24 -5.29 18.51 -22.00
CA SER A 24 -4.43 18.24 -20.84
C SER A 24 -3.40 17.15 -21.16
N PHE A 25 -2.16 17.31 -20.71
CA PHE A 25 -1.05 16.35 -20.99
C PHE A 25 -1.32 14.94 -20.44
N SER A 26 -2.15 14.84 -19.40
CA SER A 26 -2.57 13.59 -18.77
C SER A 26 -3.66 12.85 -19.56
N TYR A 27 -4.25 13.51 -20.57
CA TYR A 27 -5.30 12.97 -21.42
C TYR A 27 -4.70 12.59 -22.78
N TYR A 28 -4.67 11.30 -23.05
CA TYR A 28 -4.36 10.86 -24.39
C TYR A 28 -5.58 11.18 -25.28
N ASP A 29 -5.47 12.18 -26.14
CA ASP A 29 -6.50 12.60 -27.09
C ASP A 29 -6.62 11.64 -28.30
N TYR A 30 -6.77 10.35 -28.00
CA TYR A 30 -7.11 9.35 -29.01
C TYR A 30 -8.53 8.85 -28.77
N PRO A 31 -9.34 8.71 -29.83
CA PRO A 31 -10.59 7.99 -29.73
C PRO A 31 -10.32 6.50 -29.45
N ASP A 32 -11.37 5.72 -29.16
CA ASP A 32 -11.24 4.27 -29.05
C ASP A 32 -10.60 3.65 -30.31
N ILE A 33 -10.07 2.43 -30.16
CA ILE A 33 -9.33 1.78 -31.25
C ILE A 33 -10.18 1.61 -32.51
N ASP A 34 -11.49 1.36 -32.37
CA ASP A 34 -12.41 1.16 -33.50
C ASP A 34 -12.59 2.45 -34.30
N THR A 35 -12.75 3.58 -33.62
CA THR A 35 -12.82 4.91 -34.22
C THR A 35 -11.47 5.34 -34.78
N LEU A 36 -10.37 5.00 -34.10
CA LEU A 36 -9.01 5.29 -34.56
C LEU A 36 -8.74 4.62 -35.90
N ILE A 37 -9.08 3.33 -36.06
CA ILE A 37 -8.86 2.60 -37.33
C ILE A 37 -9.85 2.97 -38.43
N GLN A 38 -11.05 3.47 -38.08
CA GLN A 38 -12.00 4.01 -39.05
C GLN A 38 -11.53 5.35 -39.65
N THR A 39 -10.88 6.17 -38.83
CA THR A 39 -10.36 7.49 -39.24
C THR A 39 -8.94 7.42 -39.81
N HIS A 40 -8.17 6.38 -39.46
CA HIS A 40 -6.81 6.18 -39.90
C HIS A 40 -6.61 4.75 -40.42
N ASP A 41 -6.54 4.58 -41.74
CA ASP A 41 -6.39 3.26 -42.38
C ASP A 41 -5.08 2.57 -41.95
N PRO A 42 -5.15 1.46 -41.18
CA PRO A 42 -3.98 0.76 -40.66
C PRO A 42 -3.17 0.02 -41.74
N TYR A 43 -3.62 0.01 -43.00
CA TYR A 43 -2.85 -0.51 -44.13
C TYR A 43 -1.93 0.53 -44.76
N THR A 44 -2.17 1.82 -44.54
CA THR A 44 -1.30 2.92 -44.97
C THR A 44 -0.12 3.13 -44.02
N THR A 45 0.97 3.74 -44.50
CA THR A 45 2.12 4.09 -43.63
C THR A 45 1.70 5.01 -42.47
N ALA A 46 0.89 6.03 -42.76
CA ALA A 46 0.45 7.00 -41.76
C ALA A 46 -0.47 6.38 -40.70
N GLY A 47 -1.44 5.55 -41.11
CA GLY A 47 -2.31 4.86 -40.14
C GLY A 47 -1.56 3.84 -39.29
N LYS A 48 -0.54 3.16 -39.85
CA LYS A 48 0.35 2.30 -39.06
C LYS A 48 1.11 3.06 -37.99
N GLU A 49 1.63 4.24 -38.32
CA GLU A 49 2.38 5.08 -37.38
C GLU A 49 1.50 5.54 -36.21
N ILE A 50 0.27 5.95 -36.50
CA ILE A 50 -0.71 6.35 -35.48
C ILE A 50 -1.13 5.15 -34.60
N LEU A 51 -1.46 4.01 -35.20
CA LEU A 51 -1.81 2.81 -34.46
C LEU A 51 -0.64 2.31 -33.59
N THR A 52 0.59 2.40 -34.11
CA THR A 52 1.80 2.05 -33.36
C THR A 52 1.97 2.96 -32.15
N THR A 53 1.79 4.27 -32.33
CA THR A 53 1.87 5.25 -31.23
C THR A 53 0.79 4.99 -30.18
N TYR A 54 -0.45 4.76 -30.62
CA TYR A 54 -1.56 4.41 -29.72
C TYR A 54 -1.24 3.19 -28.85
N ILE A 55 -0.78 2.09 -29.46
CA ILE A 55 -0.42 0.87 -28.73
C ILE A 55 0.79 1.12 -27.81
N ALA A 56 1.79 1.86 -28.30
CA ALA A 56 2.99 2.19 -27.52
C ALA A 56 2.65 2.99 -26.26
N ASP A 57 1.74 3.96 -26.34
CA ASP A 57 1.29 4.76 -25.20
C ASP A 57 0.57 3.91 -24.15
N TRP A 58 -0.29 2.98 -24.59
CA TRP A 58 -0.91 2.01 -23.68
C TRP A 58 0.13 1.16 -22.97
N LEU A 59 1.08 0.58 -23.71
CA LEU A 59 2.16 -0.21 -23.12
C LEU A 59 3.02 0.62 -22.17
N TYR A 60 3.35 1.86 -22.55
CA TYR A 60 4.13 2.78 -21.75
C TYR A 60 3.44 3.14 -20.43
N SER A 61 2.11 3.29 -20.45
CA SER A 61 1.32 3.52 -19.24
C SER A 61 1.42 2.37 -18.24
N TYR A 62 1.25 1.12 -18.69
CA TYR A 62 1.43 -0.05 -17.83
C TYR A 62 2.88 -0.20 -17.35
N LEU A 63 3.85 -0.05 -18.25
CA LEU A 63 5.26 -0.17 -17.89
C LEU A 63 5.68 0.88 -16.85
N GLY A 64 5.23 2.12 -17.01
CA GLY A 64 5.57 3.23 -16.11
C GLY A 64 4.84 3.17 -14.77
N ASN A 65 3.52 3.01 -14.79
CA ASN A 65 2.70 3.11 -13.56
C ASN A 65 2.61 1.80 -12.77
N VAL A 66 2.78 0.63 -13.40
CA VAL A 66 2.57 -0.67 -12.74
C VAL A 66 3.90 -1.38 -12.54
N PHE A 67 4.68 -1.55 -13.61
CA PHE A 67 5.93 -2.32 -13.53
C PHE A 67 7.13 -1.51 -13.03
N SER A 68 7.09 -0.18 -13.18
CA SER A 68 8.12 0.75 -12.74
C SER A 68 7.61 1.69 -11.64
N ALA A 69 6.49 1.33 -11.00
CA ALA A 69 5.90 2.09 -9.92
C ALA A 69 6.96 2.37 -8.84
N TYR A 70 7.10 3.64 -8.48
CA TYR A 70 7.88 4.02 -7.31
C TYR A 70 7.01 3.75 -6.09
N PHE A 71 7.51 2.92 -5.19
CA PHE A 71 7.01 2.81 -3.84
C PHE A 71 7.77 3.87 -3.04
N SER A 72 7.08 4.76 -2.32
CA SER A 72 7.76 5.74 -1.48
C SER A 72 8.50 5.05 -0.32
N ASP A 73 9.53 5.70 0.20
CA ASP A 73 10.31 5.24 1.36
C ASP A 73 9.48 5.36 2.65
N ASP A 74 8.38 4.61 2.73
CA ASP A 74 7.40 4.73 3.81
C ASP A 74 7.84 3.97 5.06
N GLN A 75 7.10 4.19 6.15
CA GLN A 75 7.32 3.57 7.46
C GLN A 75 7.11 2.07 7.35
N ILE A 76 8.20 1.30 7.34
CA ILE A 76 8.20 -0.16 7.38
C ILE A 76 8.26 -0.58 8.85
N GLY A 77 7.18 -1.21 9.32
CA GLY A 77 7.07 -1.80 10.66
C GLY A 77 6.72 -3.29 10.60
N GLU A 78 6.69 -3.95 11.76
CA GLU A 78 6.13 -5.29 11.88
C GLU A 78 4.63 -5.26 12.15
N SER A 79 4.22 -4.30 13.00
CA SER A 79 2.85 -4.07 13.44
C SER A 79 2.31 -2.74 12.93
N TYR A 80 1.04 -2.74 12.51
CA TYR A 80 0.34 -1.58 11.97
C TYR A 80 -1.01 -1.40 12.68
N SER A 81 -1.29 -0.18 13.14
CA SER A 81 -2.57 0.18 13.75
C SER A 81 -3.32 1.18 12.87
N LEU A 82 -4.36 0.72 12.16
CA LEU A 82 -5.30 1.58 11.43
C LEU A 82 -6.38 2.07 12.39
N GLN A 83 -6.33 3.35 12.76
CA GLN A 83 -7.26 3.95 13.71
C GLN A 83 -8.16 4.94 12.99
N VAL A 84 -9.45 4.61 12.87
CA VAL A 84 -10.44 5.47 12.21
C VAL A 84 -11.33 6.12 13.25
N LYS A 85 -11.30 7.45 13.34
CA LYS A 85 -12.22 8.22 14.19
C LYS A 85 -13.33 8.83 13.35
N VAL A 86 -14.54 8.31 13.50
CA VAL A 86 -15.73 8.74 12.77
C VAL A 86 -16.45 9.85 13.51
N PHE A 87 -16.35 11.07 13.00
CA PHE A 87 -17.08 12.24 13.50
C PHE A 87 -18.46 12.31 12.85
N ASP A 88 -19.46 11.83 13.58
CA ASP A 88 -20.84 11.79 13.14
C ASP A 88 -21.58 13.11 13.37
N ASN A 89 -22.05 13.70 12.28
CA ASN A 89 -23.00 14.81 12.29
C ASN A 89 -24.35 14.45 11.62
N LEU A 90 -24.55 13.21 11.18
CA LEU A 90 -25.82 12.73 10.60
C LEU A 90 -26.85 12.40 11.69
N THR A 91 -26.44 11.87 12.85
CA THR A 91 -27.39 11.58 13.95
C THR A 91 -28.08 12.85 14.44
N ASN A 92 -27.37 13.98 14.49
CA ASN A 92 -27.94 15.29 14.78
C ASN A 92 -28.95 15.80 13.72
N ASN A 93 -28.97 15.17 12.55
CA ASN A 93 -29.84 15.49 11.42
C ASN A 93 -30.92 14.42 11.17
N GLY A 94 -31.18 13.56 12.15
CA GLY A 94 -32.35 12.65 12.16
C GLY A 94 -32.06 11.22 11.73
N PHE A 95 -30.80 10.86 11.48
CA PHE A 95 -30.39 9.46 11.35
C PHE A 95 -30.20 8.83 12.74
N THR A 96 -30.28 7.52 12.80
CA THR A 96 -29.92 6.72 13.97
C THR A 96 -28.51 6.14 13.79
N ALA A 97 -27.83 5.81 14.89
CA ALA A 97 -26.52 5.16 14.85
C ALA A 97 -26.56 3.86 14.02
N GLU A 98 -27.58 3.02 14.22
CA GLU A 98 -27.77 1.77 13.46
C GLU A 98 -27.87 2.01 11.94
N GLU A 99 -28.42 3.15 11.51
CA GLU A 99 -28.51 3.50 10.09
C GLU A 99 -27.15 3.87 9.47
N ILE A 100 -26.14 4.25 10.26
CA ILE A 100 -24.85 4.76 9.76
C ILE A 100 -23.63 3.91 10.17
N GLU A 101 -23.76 2.99 11.12
CA GLU A 101 -22.67 2.10 11.56
C GLU A 101 -22.15 1.18 10.45
N TRP A 102 -22.95 0.91 9.40
CA TRP A 102 -22.51 0.10 8.26
C TRP A 102 -21.57 0.85 7.30
N VAL A 103 -21.48 2.19 7.42
CA VAL A 103 -20.82 3.04 6.43
C VAL A 103 -19.34 2.70 6.31
N ILE A 104 -18.67 2.40 7.41
CA ILE A 104 -17.31 1.85 7.41
C ILE A 104 -17.29 0.64 8.35
N SER A 105 -16.61 -0.42 7.92
CA SER A 105 -16.60 -1.68 8.67
C SER A 105 -15.18 -2.10 8.99
N GLU A 106 -14.85 -2.12 10.29
CA GLU A 106 -13.61 -2.65 10.85
C GLU A 106 -13.32 -4.06 10.32
N SER A 107 -14.26 -4.99 10.51
CA SER A 107 -14.10 -6.38 10.08
C SER A 107 -13.84 -6.53 8.58
N ARG A 108 -14.41 -5.67 7.72
CA ARG A 108 -14.14 -5.74 6.28
C ARG A 108 -12.72 -5.28 5.97
N MET A 109 -12.26 -4.24 6.65
CA MET A 109 -10.91 -3.70 6.48
C MET A 109 -9.87 -4.70 7.01
N SER A 110 -9.99 -5.20 8.24
CA SER A 110 -9.03 -6.17 8.78
C SER A 110 -8.97 -7.45 7.93
N ASN A 111 -10.12 -8.05 7.58
CA ASN A 111 -10.14 -9.26 6.73
C ASN A 111 -9.47 -9.04 5.37
N GLN A 112 -9.62 -7.86 4.77
CA GLN A 112 -9.02 -7.57 3.48
C GLN A 112 -7.51 -7.30 3.59
N LEU A 113 -7.09 -6.56 4.62
CA LEU A 113 -5.68 -6.26 4.88
C LEU A 113 -4.90 -7.53 5.26
N GLU A 114 -5.43 -8.37 6.14
CA GLU A 114 -4.85 -9.67 6.49
C GLU A 114 -4.76 -10.60 5.28
N LYS A 115 -5.74 -10.54 4.38
CA LYS A 115 -5.73 -11.35 3.15
C LYS A 115 -4.67 -10.88 2.17
N ASP A 116 -4.56 -9.58 1.94
CA ASP A 116 -3.67 -9.03 0.91
C ASP A 116 -2.23 -8.87 1.39
N LEU A 117 -2.05 -8.59 2.67
CA LEU A 117 -0.77 -8.26 3.30
C LEU A 117 -0.54 -9.10 4.57
N PRO A 118 -0.55 -10.46 4.47
CA PRO A 118 -0.56 -11.37 5.63
C PRO A 118 0.72 -11.39 6.48
N TRP A 119 1.79 -10.73 6.03
CA TRP A 119 3.06 -10.64 6.77
C TRP A 119 3.12 -9.44 7.73
N ILE A 120 2.10 -8.59 7.70
CA ILE A 120 1.92 -7.44 8.58
C ILE A 120 0.93 -7.83 9.69
N ASP A 121 1.27 -7.51 10.93
CA ASP A 121 0.34 -7.63 12.05
C ASP A 121 -0.58 -6.41 12.08
N TRP A 122 -1.85 -6.61 11.75
CA TRP A 122 -2.84 -5.54 11.61
C TRP A 122 -3.73 -5.45 12.84
N GLU A 123 -3.78 -4.26 13.44
CA GLU A 123 -4.85 -3.84 14.33
C GLU A 123 -5.71 -2.79 13.60
N VAL A 124 -7.01 -3.01 13.53
CA VAL A 124 -7.95 -2.06 12.92
C VAL A 124 -8.98 -1.67 13.96
N ASP A 125 -9.13 -0.38 14.20
CA ASP A 125 -10.09 0.18 15.14
C ASP A 125 -10.96 1.25 14.45
N VAL A 126 -12.26 1.22 14.72
CA VAL A 126 -13.21 2.21 14.20
C VAL A 126 -14.05 2.76 15.36
N ASP A 127 -13.76 3.99 15.74
CA ASP A 127 -14.42 4.69 16.85
C ASP A 127 -15.44 5.71 16.32
N TYR A 128 -16.73 5.49 16.62
CA TYR A 128 -17.81 6.42 16.28
C TYR A 128 -18.08 7.40 17.42
N VAL A 129 -17.95 8.69 17.12
CA VAL A 129 -18.20 9.78 18.06
C VAL A 129 -19.10 10.84 17.45
N LEU A 130 -19.91 11.52 18.27
CA LEU A 130 -20.68 12.66 17.79
C LEU A 130 -19.76 13.85 17.58
N LEU A 131 -19.83 14.51 16.42
CA LEU A 131 -19.04 15.72 16.16
C LEU A 131 -19.32 16.83 17.19
N THR A 132 -20.54 16.89 17.72
CA THR A 132 -20.93 17.86 18.75
C THR A 132 -20.26 17.66 20.11
N ASP A 133 -19.66 16.49 20.35
CA ASP A 133 -18.86 16.24 21.56
C ASP A 133 -17.47 16.89 21.46
N TYR A 134 -17.10 17.40 20.27
CA TYR A 134 -15.84 18.08 19.97
C TYR A 134 -16.11 19.51 19.48
N PRO A 135 -16.50 20.43 20.37
CA PRO A 135 -16.96 21.76 19.99
C PRO A 135 -15.89 22.59 19.26
N GLU A 136 -14.61 22.44 19.60
CA GLU A 136 -13.52 23.16 18.92
C GLU A 136 -13.38 22.72 17.46
N LEU A 137 -13.44 21.41 17.17
CA LEU A 137 -13.44 20.89 15.80
C LEU A 137 -14.72 21.26 15.05
N TYR A 138 -15.87 21.24 15.71
CA TYR A 138 -17.13 21.70 15.11
C TYR A 138 -17.06 23.18 14.72
N ASP A 139 -16.55 24.03 15.60
CA ASP A 139 -16.36 25.47 15.36
C ASP A 139 -15.36 25.69 14.21
N GLU A 140 -14.28 24.92 14.16
CA GLU A 140 -13.30 24.97 13.07
C GLU A 140 -13.96 24.66 11.72
N ILE A 141 -14.65 23.52 11.60
CA ILE A 141 -15.36 23.13 10.37
C ILE A 141 -16.36 24.21 9.95
N THR A 142 -17.18 24.69 10.88
CA THR A 142 -18.25 25.67 10.58
C THR A 142 -17.71 27.04 10.18
N SER A 143 -16.53 27.43 10.69
CA SER A 143 -15.89 28.71 10.35
C SER A 143 -15.42 28.79 8.89
N TYR A 144 -15.19 27.64 8.25
CA TYR A 144 -14.72 27.51 6.86
C TYR A 144 -15.80 26.99 5.89
N VAL A 145 -17.08 27.05 6.26
CA VAL A 145 -18.16 26.67 5.35
C VAL A 145 -18.41 27.78 4.31
N HIS A 146 -18.31 27.38 3.06
CA HIS A 146 -18.65 28.17 1.88
C HIS A 146 -19.88 27.59 1.19
N GLU A 147 -20.47 28.35 0.28
CA GLU A 147 -21.56 27.89 -0.58
C GLU A 147 -21.29 28.30 -2.02
N ASP A 148 -21.46 27.38 -2.96
CA ASP A 148 -21.46 27.67 -4.39
C ASP A 148 -22.60 26.95 -5.14
N VAL A 149 -22.54 26.95 -6.46
CA VAL A 149 -23.56 26.32 -7.33
C VAL A 149 -23.72 24.82 -7.09
N ASN A 150 -22.75 24.16 -6.47
CA ASN A 150 -22.74 22.73 -6.17
C ASN A 150 -23.11 22.43 -4.71
N GLY A 151 -23.42 23.44 -3.90
CA GLY A 151 -23.83 23.30 -2.50
C GLY A 151 -22.79 23.83 -1.49
N MET A 152 -22.97 23.43 -0.24
CA MET A 152 -22.06 23.82 0.85
C MET A 152 -20.78 23.00 0.82
N TYR A 153 -19.65 23.64 1.11
CA TYR A 153 -18.37 22.95 1.20
C TYR A 153 -17.41 23.60 2.17
N VAL A 154 -16.40 22.84 2.61
CA VAL A 154 -15.21 23.32 3.31
C VAL A 154 -14.01 23.13 2.40
N GLU A 155 -13.23 24.19 2.18
CA GLU A 155 -11.92 24.08 1.56
C GLU A 155 -10.91 23.76 2.66
N VAL A 156 -10.46 22.50 2.75
CA VAL A 156 -9.69 22.04 3.92
C VAL A 156 -8.36 22.78 4.05
N THR A 157 -7.81 23.27 2.93
CA THR A 157 -6.56 24.05 2.88
C THR A 157 -6.66 25.44 3.51
N GLU A 158 -7.85 25.93 3.87
CA GLU A 158 -8.02 27.26 4.49
C GLU A 158 -7.81 27.29 6.02
N GLY A 159 -7.57 26.13 6.65
CA GLY A 159 -7.20 26.03 8.06
C GLY A 159 -7.47 24.66 8.66
N LEU A 160 -8.57 24.02 8.26
CA LEU A 160 -8.98 22.72 8.82
C LEU A 160 -7.90 21.64 8.66
N PHE A 161 -7.20 21.60 7.52
CA PHE A 161 -6.12 20.64 7.29
C PHE A 161 -4.98 20.81 8.29
N ASP A 162 -4.53 22.05 8.51
CA ASP A 162 -3.47 22.36 9.48
C ASP A 162 -3.94 22.06 10.91
N TYR A 163 -5.20 22.38 11.24
CA TYR A 163 -5.80 22.04 12.53
C TYR A 163 -5.75 20.52 12.78
N LEU A 164 -6.29 19.72 11.85
CA LEU A 164 -6.35 18.26 11.99
C LEU A 164 -4.95 17.62 12.10
N SER A 165 -3.98 18.12 11.33
CA SER A 165 -2.60 17.66 11.40
C SER A 165 -1.95 17.94 12.77
N ASN A 166 -2.21 19.10 13.37
CA ASN A 166 -1.68 19.46 14.68
C ASN A 166 -2.32 18.69 15.83
N GLU A 167 -3.55 18.21 15.63
CA GLU A 167 -4.33 17.55 16.68
C GLU A 167 -4.23 16.02 16.66
N LEU A 168 -3.46 15.41 15.74
CA LEU A 168 -3.36 13.96 15.59
C LEU A 168 -3.12 13.25 16.93
N THR A 169 -2.18 13.71 17.75
CA THR A 169 -1.84 13.08 19.04
C THR A 169 -2.94 13.21 20.10
N ASN A 170 -3.90 14.11 19.92
CA ASN A 170 -5.04 14.25 20.81
C ASN A 170 -6.17 13.28 20.46
N TYR A 171 -6.21 12.80 19.21
CA TYR A 171 -7.27 11.93 18.72
C TYR A 171 -6.85 10.47 18.57
N PHE A 172 -5.55 10.19 18.39
CA PHE A 172 -5.03 8.87 18.05
C PHE A 172 -3.90 8.43 18.99
N ASN A 173 -3.79 7.11 19.19
CA ASN A 173 -2.75 6.51 20.01
C ASN A 173 -1.55 6.10 19.16
N PHE A 174 -0.50 6.92 19.16
CA PHE A 174 0.73 6.66 18.40
C PHE A 174 1.64 5.58 19.03
N ASP A 175 1.32 5.09 20.23
CA ASP A 175 2.06 4.02 20.89
C ASP A 175 1.44 2.62 20.63
N ALA A 176 0.40 2.54 19.79
CA ALA A 176 -0.36 1.30 19.57
C ALA A 176 0.40 0.24 18.76
N ALA A 177 1.29 0.66 17.85
CA ALA A 177 2.05 -0.21 16.95
C ALA A 177 3.31 0.51 16.46
N ASP A 178 4.17 -0.20 15.71
CA ASP A 178 5.36 0.40 15.08
C ASP A 178 4.97 1.51 14.10
N THR A 179 3.88 1.28 13.37
CA THR A 179 3.30 2.22 12.42
C THR A 179 1.83 2.46 12.77
N VAL A 180 1.47 3.72 13.06
CA VAL A 180 0.07 4.12 13.31
C VAL A 180 -0.43 4.93 12.13
N LEU A 181 -1.61 4.56 11.64
CA LEU A 181 -2.25 5.09 10.44
C LEU A 181 -3.58 5.73 10.84
N PRO A 182 -3.56 7.03 11.20
CA PRO A 182 -4.72 7.72 11.74
C PRO A 182 -5.60 8.30 10.62
N CYS A 183 -6.90 8.03 10.71
CA CYS A 183 -7.89 8.55 9.78
C CYS A 183 -9.00 9.33 10.48
N TYR A 184 -9.21 10.58 10.08
CA TYR A 184 -10.41 11.34 10.41
C TYR A 184 -11.52 11.02 9.38
N PHE A 185 -12.64 10.46 9.82
CA PHE A 185 -13.78 10.22 8.94
C PHE A 185 -14.98 11.10 9.31
N PHE A 186 -15.36 12.02 8.43
CA PHE A 186 -16.48 12.93 8.69
C PHE A 186 -17.76 12.43 8.02
N LEU A 187 -18.83 12.29 8.80
CA LEU A 187 -20.19 12.08 8.29
C LEU A 187 -20.98 13.37 8.37
N THR A 188 -21.26 14.01 7.22
CA THR A 188 -21.80 15.38 7.16
C THR A 188 -23.17 15.44 6.50
N ASN A 189 -23.98 16.40 6.95
CA ASN A 189 -25.26 16.74 6.32
C ASN A 189 -25.05 17.74 5.17
N GLU A 190 -24.81 17.23 3.97
CA GLU A 190 -24.65 17.99 2.71
C GLU A 190 -23.50 19.02 2.67
N ILE A 191 -22.52 18.93 3.59
CA ILE A 191 -21.29 19.72 3.53
C ILE A 191 -20.19 18.88 2.88
N GLY A 192 -19.78 19.25 1.66
CA GLY A 192 -18.66 18.64 0.96
C GLY A 192 -17.30 19.13 1.47
N PHE A 193 -16.22 18.37 1.31
CA PHE A 193 -14.86 18.86 1.51
C PHE A 193 -14.15 18.96 0.16
N ARG A 194 -13.30 19.98 0.04
CA ARG A 194 -12.46 20.22 -1.13
C ARG A 194 -11.01 20.39 -0.70
N TYR A 195 -10.12 19.96 -1.58
CA TYR A 195 -8.69 20.20 -1.49
C TYR A 195 -8.23 20.91 -2.76
N THR A 196 -7.81 22.17 -2.64
CA THR A 196 -7.41 23.04 -3.75
C THR A 196 -8.49 23.18 -4.82
N GLY A 197 -9.76 23.29 -4.39
CA GLY A 197 -10.92 23.44 -5.26
C GLY A 197 -11.49 22.12 -5.82
N ILE A 198 -10.93 20.97 -5.46
CA ILE A 198 -11.38 19.65 -5.92
C ILE A 198 -12.10 18.92 -4.78
N SER A 199 -13.36 18.54 -4.99
CA SER A 199 -14.09 17.72 -4.03
C SER A 199 -13.52 16.31 -3.93
N PHE A 200 -13.46 15.76 -2.72
CA PHE A 200 -12.93 14.41 -2.49
C PHE A 200 -13.83 13.58 -1.54
N ALA A 201 -13.68 12.26 -1.63
CA ALA A 201 -14.28 11.30 -0.69
C ALA A 201 -13.25 10.71 0.27
N GLY A 202 -11.99 10.69 -0.16
CA GLY A 202 -10.80 10.36 0.63
C GLY A 202 -9.64 11.27 0.20
N LEU A 203 -8.76 11.57 1.15
CA LEU A 203 -7.52 12.31 0.97
C LEU A 203 -6.45 11.70 1.89
N GLY A 204 -5.50 10.96 1.33
CA GLY A 204 -4.42 10.28 2.06
C GLY A 204 -3.02 10.51 1.49
N GLY A 205 -2.06 9.67 1.91
CA GLY A 205 -0.67 9.71 1.46
C GLY A 205 0.23 10.68 2.22
N MET A 206 -0.20 11.10 3.41
CA MET A 206 0.49 12.09 4.25
C MET A 206 0.92 11.50 5.60
N GLY A 207 0.83 10.17 5.73
CA GLY A 207 0.95 9.45 7.01
C GLY A 207 -0.31 9.55 7.89
N TRP A 208 -1.40 10.10 7.34
CA TRP A 208 -2.74 10.20 7.93
C TRP A 208 -3.76 10.52 6.84
N GLU A 209 -5.03 10.25 7.11
CA GLU A 209 -6.10 10.34 6.10
C GLU A 209 -7.31 11.18 6.56
N ILE A 210 -8.02 11.74 5.57
CA ILE A 210 -9.36 12.33 5.74
C ILE A 210 -10.34 11.60 4.83
N LEU A 211 -11.39 11.03 5.40
CA LEU A 211 -12.54 10.52 4.67
C LEU A 211 -13.75 11.45 4.84
N LEU A 212 -14.61 11.49 3.82
CA LEU A 212 -15.85 12.25 3.84
C LEU A 212 -17.03 11.47 3.28
N GLY A 213 -18.02 11.25 4.14
CA GLY A 213 -19.33 10.70 3.85
C GLY A 213 -20.40 11.75 3.96
N THR A 214 -20.92 12.25 2.85
CA THR A 214 -22.10 13.13 2.90
C THR A 214 -23.37 12.29 2.90
N GLN A 215 -24.45 12.82 3.47
CA GLN A 215 -25.77 12.18 3.47
C GLN A 215 -26.16 11.57 2.10
N ASN A 216 -25.96 12.33 1.02
CA ASN A 216 -26.31 11.91 -0.35
C ASN A 216 -25.25 11.01 -1.02
N SER A 217 -24.02 10.95 -0.50
CA SER A 217 -23.03 9.96 -0.97
C SER A 217 -23.31 8.57 -0.40
N ILE A 218 -23.82 8.52 0.83
CA ILE A 218 -24.11 7.28 1.57
C ILE A 218 -25.52 6.76 1.28
N PHE A 219 -26.51 7.66 1.18
CA PHE A 219 -27.91 7.30 0.96
C PHE A 219 -28.45 7.92 -0.32
N LYS A 220 -29.31 7.19 -1.03
CA LYS A 220 -30.01 7.75 -2.17
C LYS A 220 -31.12 8.69 -1.70
N ASP A 221 -31.07 9.93 -2.18
CA ASP A 221 -32.07 10.97 -1.89
C ASP A 221 -32.26 11.14 -0.38
N ALA A 222 -31.16 11.09 0.39
CA ALA A 222 -31.16 11.16 1.84
C ALA A 222 -32.01 10.09 2.57
N ASN A 223 -32.41 9.00 1.89
CA ASN A 223 -33.27 7.98 2.47
C ASN A 223 -32.44 6.86 3.13
N PRO A 224 -32.47 6.69 4.47
CA PRO A 224 -31.69 5.66 5.17
C PRO A 224 -32.02 4.23 4.73
N THR A 225 -33.23 4.00 4.18
CA THR A 225 -33.61 2.67 3.66
C THR A 225 -33.06 2.38 2.26
N GLN A 226 -32.30 3.30 1.67
CA GLN A 226 -31.71 3.18 0.33
C GLN A 226 -30.19 3.46 0.38
N PRO A 227 -29.42 2.58 1.04
CA PRO A 227 -27.96 2.72 1.09
C PRO A 227 -27.35 2.63 -0.31
N ARG A 228 -26.27 3.39 -0.53
CA ARG A 228 -25.48 3.41 -1.77
C ARG A 228 -24.23 2.55 -1.63
N ARG A 229 -23.16 3.12 -1.07
CA ARG A 229 -21.86 2.46 -0.90
C ARG A 229 -21.24 2.82 0.45
N GLY A 230 -20.51 1.88 1.02
CA GLY A 230 -19.67 2.11 2.20
C GLY A 230 -18.33 2.72 1.81
N TYR A 231 -17.52 2.98 2.82
CA TYR A 231 -16.25 3.69 2.75
C TYR A 231 -15.05 2.81 3.10
N SER A 232 -15.22 1.54 3.48
CA SER A 232 -14.10 0.61 3.71
C SER A 232 -13.13 0.54 2.52
N ALA A 233 -13.63 0.44 1.28
CA ALA A 233 -12.78 0.49 0.08
C ALA A 233 -12.04 1.83 -0.10
N VAL A 234 -12.67 2.94 0.27
CA VAL A 234 -12.04 4.27 0.21
C VAL A 234 -10.94 4.35 1.27
N MET A 235 -11.20 3.87 2.49
CA MET A 235 -10.19 3.79 3.55
C MET A 235 -8.99 2.96 3.11
N ILE A 236 -9.21 1.77 2.55
CA ILE A 236 -8.12 0.90 2.08
C ILE A 236 -7.34 1.56 0.93
N HIS A 237 -8.01 2.32 0.06
CA HIS A 237 -7.36 3.12 -0.97
C HIS A 237 -6.44 4.19 -0.36
N GLU A 238 -6.95 5.00 0.57
CA GLU A 238 -6.16 6.08 1.19
C GLU A 238 -5.02 5.52 2.05
N LEU A 239 -5.28 4.42 2.78
CA LEU A 239 -4.25 3.64 3.48
C LEU A 239 -3.15 3.19 2.53
N GLY A 240 -3.51 2.70 1.34
CA GLY A 240 -2.52 2.29 0.35
C GLY A 240 -1.54 3.41 0.00
N HIS A 241 -1.98 4.67 -0.03
CA HIS A 241 -1.06 5.80 -0.18
C HIS A 241 -0.10 5.98 0.99
N SER A 242 -0.54 5.72 2.22
CA SER A 242 0.31 5.76 3.42
C SER A 242 1.23 4.54 3.57
N LEU A 243 1.00 3.49 2.76
CA LEU A 243 1.92 2.36 2.54
C LEU A 243 2.81 2.56 1.30
N GLY A 244 2.70 3.73 0.66
CA GLY A 244 3.55 4.14 -0.46
C GLY A 244 3.12 3.57 -1.80
N LEU A 245 1.88 3.08 -1.87
CA LEU A 245 1.30 2.57 -3.11
C LEU A 245 0.80 3.77 -3.94
N PRO A 246 1.31 3.92 -5.18
CA PRO A 246 0.81 4.95 -6.08
C PRO A 246 -0.51 4.51 -6.72
N HIS A 247 -1.24 5.48 -7.27
CA HIS A 247 -2.28 5.15 -8.24
C HIS A 247 -1.69 4.40 -9.43
N PRO A 248 -2.45 3.48 -10.06
CA PRO A 248 -2.07 2.86 -11.32
C PRO A 248 -2.30 3.81 -12.50
N HIS A 249 -2.04 5.09 -12.32
CA HIS A 249 -2.10 6.15 -13.33
C HIS A 249 -1.28 7.34 -12.86
N SER A 250 -0.83 8.16 -13.79
CA SER A 250 -0.11 9.38 -13.47
C SER A 250 -0.22 10.39 -14.61
N SER A 251 0.18 11.63 -14.34
CA SER A 251 0.36 12.64 -15.38
C SER A 251 1.56 12.34 -16.29
N VAL A 252 2.52 11.51 -15.85
CA VAL A 252 3.76 11.21 -16.57
C VAL A 252 3.57 10.06 -17.56
N TYR A 253 2.94 8.97 -17.11
CA TYR A 253 2.73 7.76 -17.91
C TYR A 253 1.27 7.60 -18.35
N GLY A 254 0.41 8.54 -17.99
CA GLY A 254 -1.01 8.57 -18.35
C GLY A 254 -1.87 7.58 -17.58
N TRP A 255 -3.10 7.39 -18.06
CA TRP A 255 -4.18 6.70 -17.35
C TRP A 255 -4.57 5.33 -17.96
N GLY A 256 -3.82 4.84 -18.95
CA GLY A 256 -4.09 3.55 -19.60
C GLY A 256 -3.93 2.35 -18.66
N SER A 257 -3.16 2.47 -17.61
CA SER A 257 -3.03 1.42 -16.58
C SER A 257 -4.17 1.37 -15.56
N SER A 258 -5.16 2.27 -15.62
CA SER A 258 -6.35 2.21 -14.72
C SER A 258 -7.38 1.15 -15.10
N PHE A 259 -6.99 0.12 -15.87
CA PHE A 259 -7.88 -0.95 -16.35
C PHE A 259 -7.46 -2.33 -15.83
N PHE A 260 -6.90 -2.39 -14.64
CA PHE A 260 -6.82 -3.62 -13.86
C PHE A 260 -7.48 -3.43 -12.49
N GLN A 261 -7.78 -4.57 -11.88
CA GLN A 261 -8.44 -4.65 -10.60
C GLN A 261 -7.42 -4.35 -9.49
N ASP A 262 -7.64 -3.23 -8.81
CA ASP A 262 -6.84 -2.77 -7.68
C ASP A 262 -7.65 -1.73 -6.91
N VAL A 263 -7.60 -1.76 -5.58
CA VAL A 263 -8.21 -0.75 -4.71
C VAL A 263 -7.61 0.63 -4.91
N MET A 264 -6.33 0.74 -5.31
CA MET A 264 -5.65 1.98 -5.68
C MET A 264 -6.18 2.61 -6.96
N ASN A 265 -7.14 1.98 -7.63
CA ASN A 265 -7.74 2.48 -8.85
C ASN A 265 -9.06 3.22 -8.56
N TYR A 266 -9.26 4.40 -9.13
CA TYR A 266 -10.52 5.16 -8.98
C TYR A 266 -11.74 4.49 -9.64
N PHE A 267 -11.53 3.46 -10.45
CA PHE A 267 -12.59 2.87 -11.30
C PHE A 267 -12.76 1.37 -11.09
N SER A 268 -12.07 0.77 -10.11
CA SER A 268 -12.29 -0.64 -9.78
C SER A 268 -13.68 -0.79 -9.15
N PHE A 269 -14.60 -1.44 -9.86
CA PHE A 269 -16.02 -1.53 -9.47
C PHE A 269 -16.32 -2.64 -8.46
N SER A 270 -15.37 -3.49 -8.09
CA SER A 270 -15.72 -4.77 -7.47
C SER A 270 -14.97 -5.18 -6.21
N GLU A 271 -13.81 -4.63 -5.86
CA GLU A 271 -13.06 -5.15 -4.70
C GLU A 271 -12.24 -4.12 -3.93
N GLU A 272 -12.14 -4.39 -2.64
CA GLU A 272 -11.30 -3.73 -1.63
C GLU A 272 -9.83 -4.20 -1.71
N SER A 273 -9.48 -5.02 -2.70
CA SER A 273 -8.20 -5.73 -2.77
C SER A 273 -7.09 -4.94 -3.46
N PHE A 274 -5.87 -4.97 -2.91
CA PHE A 274 -4.65 -4.62 -3.62
C PHE A 274 -4.36 -5.65 -4.71
N SER A 275 -3.84 -5.23 -5.87
CA SER A 275 -3.37 -6.18 -6.88
C SER A 275 -2.09 -6.88 -6.41
N THR A 276 -1.79 -8.04 -7.02
CA THR A 276 -0.51 -8.73 -6.82
C THR A 276 0.69 -7.81 -7.09
N PHE A 277 0.58 -6.83 -8.00
CA PHE A 277 1.68 -5.89 -8.26
C PHE A 277 1.98 -5.00 -7.05
N ASN A 278 0.93 -4.52 -6.37
CA ASN A 278 1.05 -3.70 -5.18
C ASN A 278 1.45 -4.54 -3.95
N GLN A 279 0.87 -5.73 -3.79
CA GLN A 279 1.25 -6.68 -2.75
C GLN A 279 2.74 -7.05 -2.86
N ASP A 280 3.19 -7.50 -4.04
CA ASP A 280 4.60 -7.83 -4.29
C ASP A 280 5.51 -6.60 -4.14
N GLY A 281 5.02 -5.44 -4.53
CA GLY A 281 5.69 -4.15 -4.37
C GLY A 281 6.07 -3.88 -2.93
N LEU A 282 5.07 -3.91 -2.06
CA LEU A 282 5.22 -3.68 -0.63
C LEU A 282 6.02 -4.81 0.04
N ALA A 283 5.74 -6.07 -0.31
CA ALA A 283 6.48 -7.22 0.23
C ALA A 283 7.98 -7.13 -0.09
N ARG A 284 8.37 -6.72 -1.30
CA ARG A 284 9.78 -6.50 -1.62
C ARG A 284 10.43 -5.39 -0.79
N ALA A 285 9.70 -4.32 -0.47
CA ALA A 285 10.21 -3.26 0.37
C ALA A 285 10.43 -3.76 1.81
N HIS A 286 9.44 -4.45 2.38
CA HIS A 286 9.52 -5.05 3.71
C HIS A 286 10.65 -6.07 3.80
N PHE A 287 10.77 -7.00 2.84
CA PHE A 287 11.87 -7.96 2.80
C PHE A 287 13.22 -7.26 2.84
N LYS A 288 13.45 -6.23 2.00
CA LYS A 288 14.74 -5.54 1.97
C LYS A 288 15.06 -4.85 3.28
N TYR A 289 14.04 -4.30 3.95
CA TYR A 289 14.19 -3.68 5.25
C TYR A 289 14.61 -4.70 6.31
N PHE A 290 13.79 -5.74 6.50
CA PHE A 290 14.06 -6.79 7.49
C PHE A 290 15.37 -7.51 7.18
N PHE A 291 15.65 -7.85 5.92
CA PHE A 291 16.86 -8.58 5.55
C PHE A 291 18.13 -7.80 5.84
N LYS A 292 18.08 -6.48 5.63
CA LYS A 292 19.19 -5.60 5.99
C LYS A 292 19.39 -5.59 7.50
N GLN A 293 18.31 -5.40 8.27
CA GLN A 293 18.35 -5.41 9.73
C GLN A 293 18.90 -6.74 10.26
N THR A 294 18.31 -7.87 9.86
CA THR A 294 18.74 -9.22 10.24
C THR A 294 20.23 -9.45 9.95
N LYS A 295 20.75 -8.98 8.82
CA LYS A 295 22.18 -9.11 8.52
C LYS A 295 23.07 -8.28 9.43
N GLU A 296 22.70 -7.03 9.68
CA GLU A 296 23.45 -6.14 10.56
C GLU A 296 23.47 -6.73 12.00
N GLU A 297 22.32 -7.19 12.49
CA GLU A 297 22.21 -7.80 13.82
C GLU A 297 22.89 -9.16 13.93
N PHE A 298 22.83 -9.99 12.89
CA PHE A 298 23.54 -11.28 12.87
C PHE A 298 25.06 -11.09 12.91
N GLU A 299 25.59 -10.11 12.18
CA GLU A 299 27.03 -9.79 12.20
C GLU A 299 27.48 -9.41 13.61
N ASP A 300 26.70 -8.58 14.31
CA ASP A 300 26.97 -8.17 15.69
C ASP A 300 26.86 -9.35 16.67
N ALA A 301 25.81 -10.17 16.55
CA ALA A 301 25.58 -11.34 17.39
C ALA A 301 26.69 -12.39 17.20
N TYR A 302 27.08 -12.64 15.95
CA TYR A 302 28.14 -13.58 15.62
C TYR A 302 29.51 -13.10 16.13
N GLN A 303 29.80 -11.81 16.04
CA GLN A 303 31.02 -11.25 16.64
C GLN A 303 30.99 -11.38 18.17
N TYR A 304 29.84 -11.15 18.80
CA TYR A 304 29.67 -11.33 20.24
C TYR A 304 29.86 -12.79 20.67
N PHE A 305 29.36 -13.74 19.88
CA PHE A 305 29.59 -15.18 20.06
C PHE A 305 31.09 -15.52 20.01
N ILE A 306 31.83 -14.97 19.03
CA ILE A 306 33.28 -15.15 18.91
C ILE A 306 34.02 -14.58 20.13
N ASP A 307 33.67 -13.36 20.52
CA ASP A 307 34.32 -12.67 21.65
C ASP A 307 34.11 -13.39 22.98
N ASN A 308 33.01 -14.13 23.11
CA ASN A 308 32.70 -14.99 24.26
C ASN A 308 33.25 -16.43 24.14
N GLY A 309 34.19 -16.66 23.22
CA GLY A 309 34.95 -17.91 23.13
C GLY A 309 34.24 -19.02 22.34
N SER A 310 33.20 -18.67 21.58
CA SER A 310 32.45 -19.58 20.70
C SER A 310 31.92 -20.84 21.41
N PRO A 311 30.94 -20.71 22.33
CA PRO A 311 30.31 -21.84 23.00
C PRO A 311 29.85 -22.92 22.00
N ILE A 312 30.26 -24.17 22.21
CA ILE A 312 30.06 -25.25 21.23
C ILE A 312 28.57 -25.61 21.07
N GLU A 313 27.81 -25.46 22.15
CA GLU A 313 26.38 -25.68 22.24
C GLU A 313 25.56 -24.73 21.36
N LEU A 314 26.08 -23.53 21.02
CA LEU A 314 25.38 -22.56 20.18
C LEU A 314 25.76 -22.63 18.70
N VAL A 315 26.72 -23.49 18.32
CA VAL A 315 27.18 -23.59 16.92
C VAL A 315 26.07 -24.10 16.00
N GLY A 316 25.24 -25.03 16.48
CA GLY A 316 24.07 -25.51 15.73
C GLY A 316 23.07 -24.40 15.47
N PHE A 317 22.72 -23.65 16.51
CA PHE A 317 21.77 -22.55 16.44
C PHE A 317 22.22 -21.42 15.51
N ILE A 318 23.51 -21.06 15.53
CA ILE A 318 24.07 -20.10 14.57
C ILE A 318 23.96 -20.59 13.12
N ALA A 319 24.16 -21.89 12.88
CA ALA A 319 24.04 -22.47 11.55
C ALA A 319 22.57 -22.49 11.06
N GLU A 320 21.61 -22.63 11.97
CA GLU A 320 20.18 -22.51 11.68
C GLU A 320 19.84 -21.08 11.27
N ILE A 321 20.27 -20.07 12.04
CA ILE A 321 20.08 -18.65 11.70
C ILE A 321 20.68 -18.33 10.31
N ASP A 322 21.92 -18.75 10.04
CA ASP A 322 22.57 -18.53 8.75
C ASP A 322 21.80 -19.21 7.60
N SER A 323 21.28 -20.42 7.85
CA SER A 323 20.44 -21.14 6.88
C SER A 323 19.14 -20.38 6.58
N ASP A 324 18.48 -19.79 7.56
CA ASP A 324 17.24 -19.04 7.35
C ASP A 324 17.50 -17.73 6.59
N ILE A 325 18.62 -17.06 6.87
CA ILE A 325 19.09 -15.91 6.09
C ILE A 325 19.35 -16.34 4.63
N GLU A 326 20.01 -17.48 4.37
CA GLU A 326 20.24 -17.97 3.01
C GLU A 326 18.94 -18.36 2.29
N ASN A 327 18.03 -19.05 2.98
CA ASN A 327 16.72 -19.45 2.44
C ASN A 327 15.89 -18.24 2.03
N SER A 328 15.86 -17.19 2.85
CA SER A 328 15.14 -15.95 2.55
C SER A 328 15.56 -15.32 1.22
N VAL A 329 16.86 -15.41 0.86
CA VAL A 329 17.38 -14.90 -0.42
C VAL A 329 16.90 -15.75 -1.60
N ILE A 330 16.82 -17.07 -1.41
CA ILE A 330 16.33 -18.01 -2.42
C ILE A 330 14.84 -17.76 -2.68
N GLU A 331 14.04 -17.66 -1.62
CA GLU A 331 12.60 -17.35 -1.68
C GLU A 331 12.36 -16.02 -2.39
N TYR A 332 13.09 -14.96 -2.01
CA TYR A 332 13.01 -13.67 -2.68
C TYR A 332 13.35 -13.76 -4.17
N ALA A 333 14.37 -14.54 -4.56
CA ALA A 333 14.76 -14.74 -5.95
C ALA A 333 13.69 -15.50 -6.77
N ASN A 334 12.88 -16.34 -6.11
CA ASN A 334 11.75 -17.05 -6.70
C ASN A 334 10.45 -16.22 -6.71
N MET A 335 10.48 -14.99 -6.19
CA MET A 335 9.30 -14.13 -5.99
C MET A 335 8.33 -14.67 -4.93
N GLU A 336 8.82 -15.53 -4.02
CA GLU A 336 8.10 -16.04 -2.85
C GLU A 336 8.25 -15.02 -1.70
N TYR A 337 7.79 -13.78 -1.91
CA TYR A 337 8.14 -12.65 -1.04
C TYR A 337 7.63 -12.79 0.40
N ILE A 338 6.47 -13.42 0.59
CA ILE A 338 5.90 -13.64 1.92
C ILE A 338 6.78 -14.61 2.71
N ASP A 339 7.17 -15.72 2.09
CA ASP A 339 8.07 -16.71 2.70
C ASP A 339 9.42 -16.07 3.02
N ALA A 340 9.97 -15.28 2.08
CA ALA A 340 11.22 -14.55 2.28
C ALA A 340 11.18 -13.61 3.50
N ILE A 341 10.08 -12.88 3.70
CA ILE A 341 9.88 -12.02 4.87
C ILE A 341 9.80 -12.86 6.14
N ASN A 342 9.03 -13.94 6.13
CA ASN A 342 8.86 -14.80 7.30
C ASN A 342 10.18 -15.44 7.72
N SER A 343 10.95 -16.01 6.78
CA SER A 343 12.29 -16.56 7.04
C SER A 343 13.23 -15.51 7.63
N THR A 344 13.14 -14.26 7.15
CA THR A 344 13.95 -13.15 7.67
C THR A 344 13.55 -12.76 9.10
N LYS A 345 12.25 -12.69 9.39
CA LYS A 345 11.71 -12.39 10.73
C LYS A 345 12.03 -13.50 11.73
N THR A 346 11.94 -14.77 11.32
CA THR A 346 12.37 -15.91 12.14
C THR A 346 13.85 -15.78 12.50
N ALA A 347 14.71 -15.57 11.50
CA ALA A 347 16.14 -15.37 11.75
C ALA A 347 16.42 -14.16 12.68
N LEU A 348 15.67 -13.08 12.55
CA LEU A 348 15.79 -11.91 13.45
C LEU A 348 15.43 -12.27 14.90
N SER A 349 14.30 -12.96 15.11
CA SER A 349 13.91 -13.45 16.44
C SER A 349 14.96 -14.39 17.03
N ASP A 350 15.51 -15.30 16.22
CA ASP A 350 16.52 -16.26 16.67
C ASP A 350 17.86 -15.57 17.01
N ILE A 351 18.18 -14.44 16.38
CA ILE A 351 19.34 -13.60 16.73
C ILE A 351 19.16 -12.97 18.11
N GLU A 352 17.96 -12.50 18.45
CA GLU A 352 17.67 -11.97 19.80
C GLU A 352 17.86 -13.05 20.86
N ASP A 353 17.36 -14.26 20.59
CA ASP A 353 17.53 -15.43 21.44
C ASP A 353 19.01 -15.83 21.55
N LEU A 354 19.79 -15.73 20.47
CA LEU A 354 21.22 -16.01 20.49
C LEU A 354 21.95 -15.04 21.45
N PHE A 355 21.63 -13.74 21.42
CA PHE A 355 22.17 -12.79 22.39
C PHE A 355 21.79 -13.18 23.83
N TYR A 356 20.53 -13.56 24.05
CA TYR A 356 20.06 -14.00 25.35
C TYR A 356 20.86 -15.20 25.87
N TYR A 357 21.06 -16.23 25.06
CA TYR A 357 21.76 -17.45 25.45
C TYR A 357 23.27 -17.25 25.66
N ILE A 358 23.91 -16.34 24.92
CA ILE A 358 25.31 -15.98 25.20
C ILE A 358 25.44 -15.33 26.58
N LEU A 359 24.45 -14.52 26.99
CA LEU A 359 24.42 -13.87 28.31
C LEU A 359 23.99 -14.81 29.44
N HIS A 360 23.20 -15.84 29.15
CA HIS A 360 22.62 -16.78 30.11
C HIS A 360 22.88 -18.24 29.69
N PRO A 361 24.14 -18.68 29.63
CA PRO A 361 24.49 -19.99 29.08
C PRO A 361 23.87 -21.17 29.86
N ASP A 362 23.59 -20.98 31.15
CA ASP A 362 22.94 -22.01 31.99
C ASP A 362 21.46 -22.26 31.63
N GLU A 363 20.85 -21.35 30.85
CA GLU A 363 19.44 -21.42 30.45
C GLU A 363 19.24 -22.00 29.05
N TYR A 364 20.32 -22.17 28.28
CA TYR A 364 20.24 -22.85 26.99
C TYR A 364 20.00 -24.34 27.19
N THR A 365 18.79 -24.80 26.88
CA THR A 365 18.48 -26.22 26.78
C THR A 365 18.37 -26.58 25.31
N GLU A 366 19.42 -27.17 24.74
CA GLU A 366 19.36 -27.75 23.39
C GLU A 366 18.22 -28.78 23.39
N GLU A 367 17.11 -28.49 22.69
CA GLU A 367 16.21 -29.59 22.32
C GLU A 367 17.05 -30.51 21.43
N PRO A 368 17.15 -31.81 21.76
CA PRO A 368 18.00 -32.70 20.99
C PRO A 368 17.53 -32.67 19.54
N LEU A 369 18.40 -32.17 18.66
CA LEU A 369 18.18 -32.20 17.21
C LEU A 369 17.62 -33.58 16.86
N PRO A 370 16.48 -33.67 16.14
CA PRO A 370 15.99 -34.95 15.69
C PRO A 370 17.15 -35.64 14.98
N THR A 371 17.53 -36.81 15.47
CA THR A 371 18.66 -37.59 14.94
C THR A 371 18.29 -38.10 13.55
N GLU A 372 18.24 -37.22 12.56
CA GLU A 372 18.29 -37.60 11.16
C GLU A 372 19.76 -37.76 10.78
N GLU A 373 20.10 -38.99 10.41
CA GLU A 373 21.39 -39.36 9.83
C GLU A 373 21.61 -38.60 8.51
N THR A 374 22.03 -37.33 8.54
CA THR A 374 22.27 -36.55 7.32
C THR A 374 23.67 -35.94 7.29
N ASN A 375 24.57 -36.73 6.68
CA ASN A 375 25.59 -36.31 5.72
C ASN A 375 26.54 -35.13 6.05
N VAL A 376 27.78 -35.53 6.36
CA VAL A 376 29.05 -34.79 6.51
C VAL A 376 29.50 -33.99 5.24
N TYR A 377 28.60 -33.63 4.32
CA TYR A 377 28.99 -32.93 3.08
C TYR A 377 28.99 -31.39 3.18
N PHE A 378 28.38 -30.78 4.21
CA PHE A 378 28.27 -29.32 4.28
C PHE A 378 29.58 -28.61 4.68
N LEU A 379 30.46 -29.26 5.44
CA LEU A 379 31.75 -28.72 5.86
C LEU A 379 32.83 -28.68 4.76
N LEU A 380 32.54 -29.16 3.55
CA LEU A 380 33.47 -29.13 2.40
C LEU A 380 33.17 -28.05 1.35
N SER A 381 32.04 -27.34 1.45
CA SER A 381 31.67 -26.27 0.50
C SER A 381 32.47 -24.97 0.70
N ILE A 382 33.06 -24.76 1.88
CA ILE A 382 33.74 -23.50 2.24
C ILE A 382 35.20 -23.42 1.70
N LEU A 383 35.74 -24.46 1.05
CA LEU A 383 37.18 -24.51 0.69
C LEU A 383 37.55 -24.51 -0.80
N VAL A 384 36.65 -24.25 -1.76
CA VAL A 384 37.04 -24.13 -3.18
C VAL A 384 36.37 -22.95 -3.90
N LEU A 385 36.86 -21.73 -3.63
CA LEU A 385 36.79 -20.63 -4.59
C LEU A 385 38.18 -20.00 -4.74
N VAL A 386 39.03 -20.66 -5.53
CA VAL A 386 40.21 -20.04 -6.17
C VAL A 386 39.80 -19.66 -7.61
N PRO A 387 40.06 -18.41 -8.06
CA PRO A 387 39.52 -17.89 -9.32
C PRO A 387 40.27 -18.48 -10.52
N VAL A 388 39.56 -19.18 -11.42
CA VAL A 388 40.09 -19.54 -12.73
C VAL A 388 39.76 -18.45 -13.74
N PHE A 389 40.69 -17.49 -13.85
CA PHE A 389 40.93 -16.76 -15.08
C PHE A 389 41.30 -17.77 -16.19
N MET A 390 40.43 -17.97 -17.18
CA MET A 390 40.84 -18.55 -18.47
C MET A 390 40.61 -17.59 -19.62
N LEU A 391 41.74 -16.97 -20.00
CA LEU A 391 42.04 -16.35 -21.27
C LEU A 391 41.53 -17.18 -22.47
N ARG A 392 40.50 -16.71 -23.16
CA ARG A 392 40.15 -17.20 -24.51
C ARG A 392 41.16 -16.68 -25.52
N LYS A 393 42.16 -17.50 -25.85
CA LYS A 393 43.11 -17.26 -26.94
C LYS A 393 42.50 -17.64 -28.29
N LYS A 394 42.31 -16.61 -29.12
CA LYS A 394 42.05 -16.58 -30.57
C LYS A 394 42.82 -17.66 -31.35
N LYS A 395 42.14 -18.41 -32.22
CA LYS A 395 42.75 -19.07 -33.38
C LYS A 395 41.96 -18.80 -34.67
N ARG A 396 42.67 -18.22 -35.63
CA ARG A 396 42.28 -17.98 -37.04
C ARG A 396 42.59 -19.21 -37.90
N GLY A 397 41.83 -19.38 -38.99
CA GLY A 397 42.18 -20.10 -40.22
C GLY A 397 41.78 -21.58 -40.21
N LYS A 398 41.12 -22.13 -41.24
CA LYS A 398 41.19 -21.84 -42.69
C LYS A 398 39.82 -21.70 -43.34
#